data_AF-A0A6P0DQC4-F1
#
_entry.id   AF-A0A6P0DQC4-F1
#
_cell.length_a   1.000
_cell.length_b   1.000
_cell.length_c   1.000
_cell.angle_alpha   90.00
_cell.angle_beta   90.00
_cell.angle_gamma   90.00
#
_symmetry.space_group_name_H-M   'P 1'
#
loop_
_entity.id
_entity.type
_entity.pdbx_description
1 polymer ?
#
loop_
_entity_poly.entity_id
_entity_poly.type
_entity_poly.pdbx_seq_one_letter_code
_entity_poly.pdbx_strand_id
1 'polypeptide(L)'
;MKKLAFTLAASAAAVIGISSAAHAADKTKVCFVYVGSHTDGGYSQAHDLGRQQVQAEFGDKIDTPYLENVPEGPDAERAIERLARSGCKLIFTTSFGFMDATVKVAAKFPDVKFEHGTGYKAGPNLATYNSRFYEGRYILGQIAAKT
;
A
#
# COMPACT_ATOMS: atom_id res chain seq x y z
N MET A 1 -23.63 -38.87 64.39
CA MET A 1 -23.24 -38.05 65.56
C MET A 1 -21.74 -38.17 65.77
N LYS A 2 -21.06 -37.08 66.18
CA LYS A 2 -19.59 -36.79 66.21
C LYS A 2 -19.11 -36.09 64.93
N LYS A 3 -19.10 -34.74 64.86
CA LYS A 3 -18.13 -33.76 65.44
C LYS A 3 -16.74 -33.93 64.81
N LEU A 4 -16.31 -33.05 63.90
CA LEU A 4 -15.69 -31.71 64.07
C LEU A 4 -14.15 -31.79 64.14
N ALA A 5 -13.51 -30.76 63.55
CA ALA A 5 -12.08 -30.41 63.55
C ALA A 5 -11.28 -30.96 62.34
N PHE A 6 -10.43 -30.22 61.64
CA PHE A 6 -9.64 -29.03 61.99
C PHE A 6 -9.41 -28.16 60.75
N THR A 7 -9.30 -26.86 61.01
CA THR A 7 -8.98 -25.75 60.11
C THR A 7 -7.52 -25.70 59.64
N LEU A 8 -7.33 -25.00 58.51
CA LEU A 8 -6.27 -24.03 58.19
C LEU A 8 -5.05 -24.43 57.31
N ALA A 9 -4.88 -23.59 56.28
CA ALA A 9 -3.63 -23.16 55.62
C ALA A 9 -3.01 -24.02 54.51
N ALA A 10 -3.17 -23.55 53.27
CA ALA A 10 -2.02 -23.07 52.46
C ALA A 10 -2.53 -22.43 51.16
N SER A 11 -2.67 -21.11 51.18
CA SER A 11 -2.74 -20.27 50.01
C SER A 11 -1.41 -20.33 49.24
N ALA A 12 -1.41 -20.71 47.96
CA ALA A 12 -0.31 -20.41 47.05
C ALA A 12 -0.74 -20.42 45.58
N ALA A 13 -0.61 -19.25 44.94
CA ALA A 13 -0.37 -19.04 43.53
C ALA A 13 -1.50 -19.34 42.52
N ALA A 14 -2.60 -18.59 42.61
CA ALA A 14 -3.28 -18.14 41.40
C ALA A 14 -2.48 -16.96 40.82
N VAL A 15 -1.40 -17.26 40.08
CA VAL A 15 -0.76 -16.25 39.24
C VAL A 15 -1.74 -15.94 38.14
N ILE A 16 -2.36 -14.77 38.26
CA ILE A 16 -3.16 -14.12 37.24
C ILE A 16 -2.23 -13.94 36.04
N GLY A 17 -2.34 -14.86 35.08
CA GLY A 17 -1.81 -14.68 33.74
C GLY A 17 -2.60 -13.55 33.10
N ILE A 18 -2.20 -12.31 33.36
CA ILE A 18 -2.50 -11.19 32.47
C ILE A 18 -1.67 -11.48 31.23
N SER A 19 -2.21 -12.32 30.35
CA SER A 19 -1.84 -12.33 28.95
C SER A 19 -2.18 -10.94 28.44
N SER A 20 -1.18 -10.05 28.49
CA SER A 20 -1.14 -8.88 27.64
C SER A 20 -1.22 -9.43 26.22
N ALA A 21 -2.44 -9.53 25.68
CA ALA A 21 -2.66 -9.60 24.26
C ALA A 21 -2.05 -8.33 23.70
N ALA A 22 -0.76 -8.42 23.34
CA ALA A 22 -0.09 -7.42 22.56
C ALA A 22 -0.99 -7.22 21.34
N HIS A 23 -1.72 -6.11 21.33
CA HIS A 23 -2.44 -5.69 20.14
C HIS A 23 -1.34 -5.37 19.14
N ALA A 24 -1.02 -6.35 18.29
CA ALA A 24 -0.29 -6.08 17.07
C ALA A 24 -1.10 -5.01 16.35
N ALA A 25 -0.57 -3.79 16.27
CA ALA A 25 -1.22 -2.74 15.52
C ALA A 25 -1.42 -3.23 14.08
N ASP A 26 -2.64 -3.12 13.56
CA ASP A 26 -2.91 -3.52 12.18
C ASP A 26 -1.94 -2.83 11.23
N LYS A 27 -1.28 -3.61 10.37
CA LYS A 27 -0.28 -3.10 9.42
C LYS A 27 -0.91 -2.04 8.52
N THR A 28 -0.18 -0.95 8.26
CA THR A 28 -0.67 0.08 7.34
C THR A 28 -0.62 -0.47 5.91
N LYS A 29 -1.78 -0.54 5.24
CA LYS A 29 -1.87 -1.00 3.86
C LYS A 29 -1.51 0.13 2.89
N VAL A 30 -0.44 -0.06 2.11
CA VAL A 30 0.05 0.86 1.07
C VAL A 30 -0.06 0.16 -0.28
N CYS A 31 -1.05 0.54 -1.07
CA CYS A 31 -1.51 -0.28 -2.19
C CYS A 31 -1.06 0.29 -3.54
N PHE A 32 -0.88 -0.57 -4.53
CA PHE A 32 -0.36 -0.19 -5.86
C PHE A 32 -1.27 -0.68 -6.98
N VAL A 33 -1.44 0.12 -8.03
CA VAL A 33 -2.20 -0.23 -9.23
C VAL A 33 -1.31 -0.08 -10.46
N TYR A 34 -1.08 -1.19 -11.16
CA TYR A 34 -0.24 -1.25 -12.36
C TYR A 34 -1.07 -1.46 -13.62
N VAL A 35 -0.66 -0.79 -14.70
CA VAL A 35 -1.30 -0.93 -16.03
C VAL A 35 -0.90 -2.23 -16.74
N GLY A 36 0.34 -2.70 -16.54
CA GLY A 36 0.84 -3.98 -17.05
C GLY A 36 1.26 -4.94 -15.95
N SER A 37 1.75 -6.11 -16.34
CA SER A 37 2.29 -7.15 -15.45
C SER A 37 3.50 -6.65 -14.65
N HIS A 38 3.62 -7.06 -13.39
CA HIS A 38 4.81 -6.82 -12.56
C HIS A 38 6.11 -7.46 -13.14
N THR A 39 6.00 -8.29 -14.18
CA THR A 39 7.12 -8.95 -14.88
C THR A 39 7.27 -8.49 -16.34
N ASP A 40 6.81 -7.28 -16.68
CA ASP A 40 6.83 -6.76 -18.06
C ASP A 40 8.22 -6.44 -18.64
N GLY A 41 9.30 -6.61 -17.87
CA GLY A 41 10.67 -6.30 -18.31
C GLY A 41 10.98 -4.80 -18.31
N GLY A 42 10.10 -3.95 -17.77
CA GLY A 42 10.24 -2.51 -17.91
C GLY A 42 9.46 -1.71 -16.86
N TYR A 43 8.33 -1.14 -17.27
CA TYR A 43 7.68 -0.04 -16.55
C TYR A 43 6.95 -0.51 -15.28
N SER A 44 6.03 -1.47 -15.42
CA SER A 44 5.33 -2.02 -14.26
C SER A 44 6.28 -2.78 -13.34
N GLN A 45 7.27 -3.49 -13.91
CA GLN A 45 8.30 -4.16 -13.12
C GLN A 45 9.14 -3.17 -12.30
N ALA A 46 9.52 -2.02 -12.87
CA ALA A 46 10.27 -1.00 -12.12
C ALA A 46 9.47 -0.43 -10.94
N HIS A 47 8.16 -0.18 -11.11
CA HIS A 47 7.29 0.21 -9.99
C HIS A 47 7.18 -0.90 -8.94
N ASP A 48 7.07 -2.17 -9.35
CA ASP A 48 6.99 -3.28 -8.41
C ASP A 48 8.28 -3.49 -7.62
N LEU A 49 9.45 -3.32 -8.25
CA LEU A 49 10.72 -3.30 -7.53
C LEU A 49 10.76 -2.17 -6.49
N GLY A 50 10.24 -0.98 -6.84
CA GLY A 50 10.08 0.12 -5.88
C GLY A 50 9.16 -0.24 -4.71
N ARG A 51 8.02 -0.89 -4.98
CA ARG A 51 7.13 -1.42 -3.94
C ARG A 51 7.84 -2.42 -3.03
N GLN A 52 8.60 -3.35 -3.60
CA GLN A 52 9.36 -4.35 -2.82
C GLN A 52 10.41 -3.69 -1.93
N GLN A 53 11.09 -2.64 -2.41
CA GLN A 53 12.01 -1.85 -1.60
C GLN A 53 11.29 -1.16 -0.44
N VAL A 54 10.12 -0.56 -0.68
CA VAL A 54 9.29 0.02 0.38
C VAL A 54 8.88 -1.05 1.42
N GLN A 55 8.44 -2.23 0.99
CA GLN A 55 8.10 -3.33 1.90
C GLN A 55 9.31 -3.78 2.72
N ALA A 56 10.49 -3.88 2.11
CA ALA A 56 11.72 -4.29 2.78
C ALA A 56 12.17 -3.25 3.83
N GLU A 57 12.05 -1.96 3.52
CA GLU A 57 12.45 -0.87 4.40
C GLU A 57 11.56 -0.77 5.66
N PHE A 58 10.24 -0.86 5.48
CA PHE A 58 9.30 -0.68 6.58
C PHE A 58 8.89 -1.99 7.27
N GLY A 59 9.20 -3.14 6.67
CA GLY A 59 8.98 -4.47 7.23
C GLY A 59 7.54 -4.67 7.70
N ASP A 60 7.38 -5.16 8.92
CA ASP A 60 6.07 -5.48 9.52
C ASP A 60 5.20 -4.27 9.87
N LYS A 61 5.64 -3.04 9.63
CA LYS A 61 4.80 -1.85 9.84
C LYS A 61 3.75 -1.67 8.73
N ILE A 62 4.01 -2.24 7.55
CA ILE A 62 3.17 -2.06 6.37
C ILE A 62 2.91 -3.37 5.65
N ASP A 63 1.82 -3.38 4.89
CA ASP A 63 1.56 -4.37 3.84
C ASP A 63 1.41 -3.66 2.50
N THR A 64 1.98 -4.24 1.43
CA THR A 64 1.99 -3.63 0.11
C THR A 64 1.23 -4.43 -0.96
N PRO A 65 -0.11 -4.57 -0.88
CA PRO A 65 -0.86 -5.29 -1.88
C PRO A 65 -0.91 -4.51 -3.21
N TYR A 66 -0.98 -5.23 -4.32
CA TYR A 66 -1.04 -4.62 -5.65
C TYR A 66 -2.08 -5.29 -6.55
N LEU A 67 -2.51 -4.55 -7.56
CA LEU A 67 -3.27 -5.05 -8.70
C LEU A 67 -2.48 -4.76 -9.97
N GLU A 68 -2.46 -5.70 -10.90
CA GLU A 68 -1.75 -5.58 -12.17
C GLU A 68 -2.67 -5.80 -13.36
N ASN A 69 -2.17 -5.48 -14.56
CA ASN A 69 -2.93 -5.58 -15.80
C ASN A 69 -4.27 -4.82 -15.74
N VAL A 70 -4.31 -3.69 -15.03
CA VAL A 70 -5.52 -2.88 -14.87
C VAL A 70 -5.65 -1.95 -16.08
N PRO A 71 -6.69 -2.11 -16.93
CA PRO A 71 -6.92 -1.21 -18.04
C PRO A 71 -7.31 0.20 -17.57
N GLU A 72 -7.00 1.19 -18.39
CA GLU A 72 -7.41 2.57 -18.16
C GLU A 72 -8.94 2.76 -18.29
N GLY A 73 -9.44 3.93 -17.88
CA GLY A 73 -10.87 4.23 -17.95
C GLY A 73 -11.69 3.60 -16.82
N PRO A 74 -12.88 3.05 -17.09
CA PRO A 74 -13.80 2.57 -16.04
C PRO A 74 -13.23 1.45 -15.17
N ASP A 75 -12.31 0.64 -15.70
CA ASP A 75 -11.71 -0.49 -14.99
C ASP A 75 -10.72 -0.02 -13.93
N ALA A 76 -9.94 1.01 -14.25
CA ALA A 76 -9.09 1.70 -13.29
C ALA A 76 -9.91 2.26 -12.12
N GLU A 77 -11.03 2.94 -12.37
CA GLU A 77 -11.88 3.46 -11.29
C GLU A 77 -12.35 2.34 -10.35
N ARG A 78 -12.82 1.21 -10.90
CA ARG A 78 -13.27 0.06 -10.09
C ARG A 78 -12.13 -0.57 -9.29
N ALA A 79 -10.94 -0.70 -9.89
CA ALA A 79 -9.77 -1.26 -9.23
C ALA A 79 -9.28 -0.37 -8.08
N ILE A 80 -9.14 0.94 -8.33
CA ILE A 80 -8.70 1.92 -7.33
C ILE A 80 -9.72 2.00 -6.19
N GLU A 81 -11.02 2.04 -6.51
CA GLU A 81 -12.09 2.06 -5.50
C GLU A 81 -12.13 0.77 -4.67
N ARG A 82 -11.90 -0.40 -5.26
CA ARG A 82 -11.78 -1.67 -4.54
C ARG A 82 -10.65 -1.63 -3.50
N LEU A 83 -9.49 -1.06 -3.85
CA LEU A 83 -8.38 -0.89 -2.92
C LEU A 83 -8.71 0.10 -1.80
N ALA A 84 -9.34 1.24 -2.12
CA ALA A 84 -9.77 2.19 -1.10
C ALA A 84 -10.74 1.55 -0.08
N ARG A 85 -11.67 0.72 -0.55
CA ARG A 85 -12.61 -0.03 0.31
C ARG A 85 -11.96 -1.15 1.12
N SER A 86 -10.80 -1.67 0.71
CA SER A 86 -10.11 -2.78 1.40
C SER A 86 -9.24 -2.33 2.59
N GLY A 87 -9.28 -1.03 2.92
CA GLY A 87 -8.58 -0.43 4.04
C GLY A 87 -7.18 0.11 3.70
N CYS A 88 -6.83 0.23 2.41
CA CYS A 88 -5.63 0.93 1.99
C CYS A 88 -5.63 2.37 2.52
N LYS A 89 -4.53 2.78 3.16
CA LYS A 89 -4.35 4.14 3.68
C LYS A 89 -3.64 5.05 2.68
N LEU A 90 -2.84 4.46 1.80
CA LEU A 90 -2.15 5.13 0.70
C LEU A 90 -2.30 4.26 -0.56
N ILE A 91 -2.62 4.88 -1.70
CA ILE A 91 -2.75 4.19 -2.99
C ILE A 91 -1.91 4.89 -4.06
N PHE A 92 -0.97 4.15 -4.63
CA PHE A 92 -0.20 4.56 -5.81
C PHE A 92 -0.90 4.07 -7.08
N THR A 93 -1.14 5.01 -8.00
CA THR A 93 -1.75 4.73 -9.30
C THR A 93 -0.74 5.06 -10.39
N THR A 94 -0.16 4.02 -11.02
CA THR A 94 1.15 4.16 -11.67
C THR A 94 1.09 4.37 -13.19
N SER A 95 -0.06 4.69 -13.79
CA SER A 95 -0.19 5.00 -15.23
C SER A 95 -0.83 6.36 -15.46
N PHE A 96 -0.42 7.05 -16.51
CA PHE A 96 -0.96 8.35 -16.89
C PHE A 96 -2.48 8.33 -17.01
N GLY A 97 -3.06 7.37 -17.74
CA GLY A 97 -4.51 7.31 -17.96
C GLY A 97 -5.33 6.86 -16.74
N PHE A 98 -4.69 6.63 -15.58
CA PHE A 98 -5.42 6.50 -14.31
C PHE A 98 -5.83 7.85 -13.71
N MET A 99 -5.32 8.98 -14.21
CA MET A 99 -5.47 10.29 -13.56
C MET A 99 -6.91 10.64 -13.19
N ASP A 100 -7.84 10.56 -14.15
CA ASP A 100 -9.23 10.97 -13.92
C ASP A 100 -9.97 9.98 -13.00
N ALA A 101 -9.64 8.69 -13.08
CA ALA A 101 -10.13 7.68 -12.16
C ALA A 101 -9.63 7.94 -10.73
N THR A 102 -8.34 8.26 -10.56
CA THR A 102 -7.74 8.57 -9.26
C THR A 102 -8.37 9.82 -8.66
N VAL A 103 -8.54 10.90 -9.43
CA VAL A 103 -9.22 12.13 -8.97
C VAL A 103 -10.64 11.82 -8.46
N LYS A 104 -11.41 11.04 -9.23
CA LYS A 104 -12.79 10.69 -8.88
C LYS A 104 -12.88 9.82 -7.63
N VAL A 105 -11.98 8.83 -7.48
CA VAL A 105 -11.96 7.99 -6.29
C VAL A 105 -11.42 8.76 -5.07
N ALA A 106 -10.40 9.60 -5.24
CA ALA A 106 -9.86 10.42 -4.15
C ALA A 106 -10.93 11.30 -3.49
N ALA A 107 -11.83 11.89 -4.29
CA ALA A 107 -12.96 12.67 -3.77
C ALA A 107 -13.97 11.83 -2.97
N LYS A 108 -14.12 10.53 -3.25
CA LYS A 108 -15.00 9.61 -2.52
C LYS A 108 -14.41 9.12 -1.19
N PHE A 109 -13.07 9.14 -1.06
CA PHE A 109 -12.34 8.56 0.07
C PHE A 109 -11.36 9.58 0.68
N PRO A 110 -11.86 10.63 1.37
CA PRO A 110 -11.03 11.71 1.89
C PRO A 110 -9.95 11.27 2.90
N ASP A 111 -10.18 10.15 3.59
CA ASP A 111 -9.25 9.58 4.58
C ASP A 111 -8.11 8.75 3.95
N VAL A 112 -8.23 8.40 2.67
CA VAL A 112 -7.20 7.67 1.91
C VAL A 112 -6.33 8.68 1.18
N LYS A 113 -5.01 8.48 1.21
CA LYS A 113 -4.06 9.29 0.45
C LYS A 113 -3.80 8.64 -0.91
N PHE A 114 -3.65 9.46 -1.94
CA PHE A 114 -3.43 9.02 -3.31
C PHE A 114 -2.20 9.69 -3.89
N GLU A 115 -1.43 8.90 -4.63
CA GLU A 115 -0.27 9.34 -5.40
C GLU A 115 -0.46 8.88 -6.85
N HIS A 116 -0.54 9.84 -7.77
CA HIS A 116 -0.72 9.56 -9.20
C HIS A 116 0.57 9.77 -9.99
N GLY A 117 1.02 8.71 -10.64
CA GLY A 117 2.23 8.73 -11.45
C GLY A 117 1.99 9.45 -12.78
N THR A 118 2.90 10.36 -13.13
CA THR A 118 3.00 11.10 -14.40
C THR A 118 1.92 12.15 -14.69
N GLY A 119 0.81 12.16 -13.94
CA GLY A 119 -0.25 13.15 -14.14
C GLY A 119 0.04 14.52 -13.54
N TYR A 120 -0.98 15.37 -13.59
CA TYR A 120 -0.89 16.78 -13.20
C TYR A 120 -2.10 17.27 -12.38
N LYS A 121 -3.13 16.43 -12.19
CA LYS A 121 -4.30 16.78 -11.37
C LYS A 121 -4.05 16.39 -9.93
N ALA A 122 -4.06 17.37 -9.03
CA ALA A 122 -3.90 17.20 -7.60
C ALA A 122 -5.18 17.59 -6.83
N GLY A 123 -5.24 17.22 -5.55
CA GLY A 123 -6.35 17.54 -4.65
C GLY A 123 -5.95 17.41 -3.18
N PRO A 124 -6.89 17.64 -2.24
CA PRO A 124 -6.59 17.67 -0.80
C PRO A 124 -5.95 16.38 -0.24
N ASN A 125 -6.23 15.24 -0.86
CA ASN A 125 -5.70 13.91 -0.53
C ASN A 125 -5.07 13.21 -1.74
N LEU A 126 -4.75 13.95 -2.81
CA LEU A 126 -4.17 13.44 -4.04
C LEU A 126 -2.97 14.29 -4.44
N ALA A 127 -1.78 13.68 -4.43
CA ALA A 127 -0.56 14.24 -4.98
C ALA A 127 -0.18 13.53 -6.28
N THR A 128 0.77 14.13 -7.01
CA THR A 128 1.28 13.60 -8.28
C THR A 128 2.80 13.51 -8.19
N TYR A 129 3.36 12.43 -8.72
CA TYR A 129 4.81 12.26 -8.84
C TYR A 129 5.18 11.94 -10.29
N ASN A 130 6.36 12.40 -10.73
CA ASN A 130 6.84 12.15 -12.08
C ASN A 130 8.36 12.11 -12.11
N SER A 131 8.93 11.50 -13.14
CA SER A 131 10.37 11.47 -13.40
C SER A 131 10.70 12.30 -14.63
N ARG A 132 11.91 12.87 -14.68
CA ARG A 132 12.41 13.61 -15.85
C ARG A 132 12.91 12.66 -16.93
N PHE A 133 12.02 11.80 -17.45
CA PHE A 133 12.38 10.74 -18.41
C PHE A 133 13.14 11.25 -19.63
N TYR A 134 12.82 12.47 -20.06
CA TYR A 134 13.42 13.13 -21.21
C TYR A 134 14.94 13.37 -21.05
N GLU A 135 15.47 13.45 -19.83
CA GLU A 135 16.91 13.59 -19.59
C GLU A 135 17.66 12.31 -20.00
N GLY A 136 17.11 11.14 -19.64
CA GLY A 136 17.62 9.86 -20.13
C GLY A 136 17.46 9.71 -21.65
N ARG A 137 16.33 10.16 -22.21
CA ARG A 137 16.11 10.15 -23.67
C ARG A 137 17.10 11.05 -24.42
N TYR A 138 17.50 12.18 -23.85
CA TYR A 138 18.52 13.05 -24.43
C TYR A 138 19.85 12.30 -24.60
N ILE A 139 20.32 11.62 -23.54
CA ILE A 139 21.55 10.81 -23.59
C ILE A 139 21.43 9.70 -24.64
N LEU A 140 20.28 9.01 -24.70
CA LEU A 140 20.03 7.99 -25.72
C LEU A 140 20.10 8.57 -27.14
N GLY A 141 19.59 9.78 -27.36
CA GLY A 141 19.69 10.48 -28.64
C GLY A 141 21.14 10.82 -29.01
N GLN A 142 21.95 11.26 -28.05
CA GLN A 142 23.38 11.49 -28.26
C GLN A 142 24.13 10.22 -28.66
N ILE A 143 23.80 9.08 -28.05
CA ILE A 143 24.37 7.77 -28.39
C ILE A 143 23.92 7.34 -29.80
N ALA A 144 22.62 7.46 -30.11
CA ALA A 144 22.07 7.07 -31.40
C ALA A 144 22.66 7.86 -32.58
N ALA A 145 23.07 9.12 -32.36
CA ALA A 145 23.73 9.93 -33.39
C ALA A 145 25.20 9.54 -33.66
N LYS A 146 25.78 8.62 -32.86
CA LYS A 146 27.18 8.14 -33.01
C LYS A 146 27.31 6.87 -33.84
N THR A 147 26.21 6.24 -34.21
CA THR A 147 26.15 5.14 -35.18
C THR A 147 25.89 5.67 -36.57
#